data_AF-A0A2W5R388-F1
#
_entry.id   AF-A0A2W5R388-F1
#
_cell.length_a   1.000
_cell.length_b   1.000
_cell.length_c   1.000
_cell.angle_alpha   90.00
_cell.angle_beta   90.00
_cell.angle_gamma   90.00
#
_symmetry.space_group_name_H-M   'P 1'
#
loop_
_entity.id
_entity.type
_entity.pdbx_description
1 polymer ?
#
loop_
_entity_poly.entity_id
_entity_poly.type
_entity_poly.pdbx_seq_one_letter_code
_entity_poly.pdbx_strand_id
1 'polypeptide(L)'
;MPDDLLLSLRNADFSGLEKFNIKAVFDDVLAAIAAKAASRLDTLATFVQVQTEKITLYSALIVKGKLDGSLVGDELAYRLERLKLIIRGFIDVVDTLLVELVAAVWNAIVGVVWKAIGAAIKIDLPIPTMK
;
A
#
# COMPACT_ATOMS: atom_id res chain seq x y z
N MET A 1 20.60 6.22 6.37
CA MET A 1 20.80 7.63 6.74
C MET A 1 22.22 7.74 7.25
N PRO A 2 23.05 8.71 6.85
CA PRO A 2 24.39 8.80 7.41
C PRO A 2 24.23 9.15 8.90
N ASP A 3 24.73 8.30 9.79
CA ASP A 3 24.52 8.41 11.25
C ASP A 3 24.98 9.78 11.79
N ASP A 4 25.96 10.40 11.14
CA ASP A 4 26.47 11.74 11.45
C ASP A 4 25.41 12.85 11.36
N LEU A 5 24.45 12.73 10.43
CA LEU A 5 23.39 13.73 10.26
C LEU A 5 22.37 13.66 11.41
N LEU A 6 22.02 12.45 11.85
CA LEU A 6 21.10 12.29 12.99
C LEU A 6 21.76 12.76 14.29
N LEU A 7 23.04 12.47 14.46
CA LEU A 7 23.84 12.98 15.58
C LEU A 7 23.91 14.50 15.57
N SER A 8 24.17 15.13 14.42
CA SER A 8 24.21 16.59 14.33
C SER A 8 22.85 17.24 14.61
N LEU A 9 21.76 16.65 14.10
CA LEU A 9 20.40 17.16 14.34
C LEU A 9 19.96 17.00 15.80
N ARG A 10 20.34 15.92 16.47
CA ARG A 10 20.05 15.73 17.91
C ARG A 10 20.73 16.75 18.80
N ASN A 11 21.89 17.26 18.37
CA ASN A 11 22.69 18.23 19.12
C ASN A 11 22.41 19.68 18.69
N ALA A 12 21.53 19.90 17.71
CA ALA A 12 21.19 21.24 17.24
C ALA A 12 20.36 22.00 18.27
N ASP A 13 20.57 23.31 18.35
CA ASP A 13 19.72 24.19 19.14
C ASP A 13 18.42 24.49 18.36
N PHE A 14 17.30 24.05 18.92
CA PHE A 14 15.96 24.30 18.39
C PHE A 14 15.22 25.39 19.19
N SER A 15 15.93 26.15 20.02
CA SER A 15 15.38 27.33 20.69
C SER A 15 14.78 28.31 19.66
N GLY A 16 13.61 28.86 19.96
CA GLY A 16 12.86 29.72 19.04
C GLY A 16 11.87 29.01 18.09
N LEU A 17 11.83 27.66 18.07
CA LEU A 17 10.80 26.88 17.35
C LEU A 17 9.51 26.66 18.17
N GLU A 18 9.10 27.63 18.98
CA GLU A 18 7.93 27.50 19.88
C GLU A 18 6.64 27.14 19.16
N LYS A 19 6.56 27.41 17.84
CA LYS A 19 5.42 27.10 16.97
C LYS A 19 5.55 25.78 16.19
N PHE A 20 6.70 25.09 16.27
CA PHE A 20 6.95 23.82 15.60
C PHE A 20 7.24 22.73 16.63
N ASN A 21 6.18 22.08 17.11
CA ASN A 21 6.30 21.00 18.10
C ASN A 21 6.64 19.68 17.42
N ILE A 22 7.94 19.32 17.46
CA ILE A 22 8.46 18.09 16.83
C ILE A 22 7.73 16.83 17.31
N LYS A 23 7.42 16.74 18.61
CA LYS A 23 6.72 15.58 19.16
C LYS A 23 5.31 15.47 18.59
N ALA A 24 4.56 16.58 18.56
CA ALA A 24 3.22 16.60 17.99
C ALA A 24 3.25 16.22 16.50
N VAL A 25 4.20 16.75 15.73
CA VAL A 25 4.37 16.39 14.31
C VAL A 25 4.64 14.89 14.15
N PHE A 26 5.48 14.31 14.99
CA PHE A 26 5.76 12.87 14.95
C PHE A 26 4.52 12.03 15.28
N ASP A 27 3.79 12.39 16.34
CA ASP A 27 2.54 11.71 16.73
C ASP A 27 1.48 11.81 15.62
N ASP A 28 1.35 12.98 15.00
CA ASP A 28 0.44 13.23 13.87
C ASP A 28 0.83 12.41 12.63
N VAL A 29 2.13 12.26 12.36
CA VAL A 29 2.64 11.38 11.29
C VAL A 29 2.25 9.93 11.57
N LEU A 30 2.46 9.42 12.78
CA LEU A 30 2.08 8.05 13.14
C LEU A 30 0.58 7.81 12.98
N ALA A 31 -0.25 8.76 13.43
CA ALA A 31 -1.69 8.70 13.27
C ALA A 31 -2.11 8.70 11.79
N ALA A 32 -1.51 9.57 10.97
CA ALA A 32 -1.79 9.66 9.55
C ALA A 32 -1.39 8.38 8.79
N ILE A 33 -0.23 7.80 9.13
CA ILE A 33 0.21 6.51 8.58
C ILE A 33 -0.81 5.41 8.94
N ALA A 34 -1.16 5.28 10.22
CA ALA A 34 -2.09 4.26 10.68
C ALA A 34 -3.44 4.34 9.95
N ALA A 35 -3.99 5.55 9.80
CA ALA A 35 -5.25 5.77 9.09
C ALA A 35 -5.17 5.40 7.60
N LYS A 36 -4.07 5.75 6.90
CA LYS A 36 -3.90 5.41 5.49
C LYS A 36 -3.62 3.94 5.27
N ALA A 37 -2.80 3.33 6.13
CA ALA A 37 -2.47 1.92 6.03
C ALA A 37 -3.70 1.04 6.27
N ALA A 38 -4.48 1.31 7.33
CA ALA A 38 -5.65 0.49 7.68
C ALA A 38 -6.64 0.36 6.50
N SER A 39 -7.07 1.49 5.93
CA SER A 39 -8.04 1.48 4.81
C SER A 39 -7.52 0.73 3.57
N ARG A 40 -6.22 0.81 3.29
CA ARG A 40 -5.60 0.14 2.13
C ARG A 40 -5.38 -1.35 2.39
N LEU A 41 -4.99 -1.72 3.60
CA LEU A 41 -4.87 -3.13 4.01
C LEU A 41 -6.22 -3.84 3.98
N ASP A 42 -7.30 -3.20 4.40
CA ASP A 42 -8.66 -3.77 4.30
C ASP A 42 -9.05 -4.02 2.84
N THR A 43 -8.73 -3.08 1.95
CA THR A 43 -8.98 -3.22 0.51
C THR A 43 -8.19 -4.39 -0.08
N LEU A 44 -6.90 -4.50 0.26
CA LEU A 44 -6.03 -5.60 -0.17
C LEU A 44 -6.53 -6.95 0.36
N ALA A 45 -6.86 -7.03 1.65
CA ALA A 45 -7.35 -8.25 2.29
C ALA A 45 -8.66 -8.73 1.63
N THR A 46 -9.60 -7.81 1.39
CA THR A 46 -10.87 -8.11 0.72
C THR A 46 -10.63 -8.61 -0.71
N PHE A 47 -9.73 -7.97 -1.45
CA PHE A 47 -9.37 -8.40 -2.81
C PHE A 47 -8.77 -9.81 -2.79
N VAL A 48 -7.78 -10.06 -1.93
CA VAL A 48 -7.12 -11.37 -1.80
C VAL A 48 -8.13 -12.45 -1.45
N GLN A 49 -9.03 -12.20 -0.51
CA GLN A 49 -10.08 -13.15 -0.14
C GLN A 49 -10.97 -13.51 -1.33
N VAL A 50 -11.54 -12.50 -2.00
CA VAL A 50 -12.46 -12.70 -3.12
C VAL A 50 -11.79 -13.41 -4.31
N GLN A 51 -10.55 -13.05 -4.63
CA GLN A 51 -9.85 -13.67 -5.76
C GLN A 51 -9.40 -15.10 -5.45
N THR A 52 -8.96 -15.36 -4.21
CA THR A 52 -8.59 -16.71 -3.77
C THR A 52 -9.80 -17.64 -3.83
N GLU A 53 -10.98 -17.17 -3.41
CA GLU A 53 -12.23 -17.92 -3.54
C GLU A 53 -12.53 -18.25 -5.00
N LYS A 54 -12.47 -17.27 -5.90
CA LYS A 54 -12.71 -17.47 -7.34
C LYS A 54 -11.73 -18.47 -7.96
N ILE A 55 -10.44 -18.35 -7.66
CA ILE A 55 -9.39 -19.26 -8.11
C ILE A 55 -9.68 -20.69 -7.62
N THR A 56 -10.08 -20.82 -6.36
CA THR A 56 -10.38 -22.12 -5.73
C THR A 56 -11.59 -22.77 -6.39
N LEU A 57 -12.70 -22.03 -6.55
CA LEU A 57 -13.92 -22.52 -7.20
C LEU A 57 -13.67 -22.91 -8.66
N TYR A 58 -12.91 -22.10 -9.42
CA TYR A 58 -12.59 -22.42 -10.81
C TYR A 58 -11.70 -23.66 -10.91
N SER A 59 -10.73 -23.80 -9.99
CA SER A 59 -9.88 -25.00 -9.90
C SER A 59 -10.71 -26.25 -9.58
N ALA A 60 -11.65 -26.16 -8.64
CA ALA A 60 -12.55 -27.26 -8.30
C ALA A 60 -13.42 -27.68 -9.50
N LEU A 61 -13.89 -26.72 -10.30
CA LEU A 61 -14.64 -26.99 -11.53
C LEU A 61 -13.79 -27.74 -12.57
N ILE A 62 -12.52 -27.35 -12.74
CA ILE A 62 -11.59 -28.05 -13.63
C ILE A 62 -11.34 -29.48 -13.13
N VAL A 63 -11.08 -29.65 -11.84
CA VAL A 63 -10.86 -30.97 -11.22
C VAL A 63 -12.07 -31.88 -11.43
N LYS A 64 -13.27 -31.38 -11.13
CA LYS A 64 -14.52 -32.13 -11.33
C LYS A 64 -14.67 -32.56 -12.78
N GLY A 65 -14.55 -31.62 -13.72
CA GLY A 65 -14.69 -31.92 -15.15
C GLY A 65 -13.63 -32.90 -15.66
N LYS A 66 -12.43 -32.88 -15.08
CA LYS A 66 -11.39 -33.85 -15.43
C LYS A 66 -11.72 -35.26 -14.91
N LEU A 67 -12.22 -35.36 -13.67
CA LEU A 67 -12.54 -36.64 -13.03
C LEU A 67 -13.77 -37.31 -13.64
N ASP A 68 -14.79 -36.55 -14.03
CA ASP A 68 -16.00 -37.08 -14.67
C ASP A 68 -15.84 -37.30 -16.20
N GLY A 69 -14.69 -36.94 -16.75
CA GLY A 69 -14.37 -37.11 -18.17
C GLY A 69 -15.00 -36.08 -19.10
N SER A 70 -15.77 -35.10 -18.59
CA SER A 70 -16.37 -34.03 -19.39
C SER A 70 -15.34 -33.00 -19.88
N LEU A 71 -14.15 -32.98 -19.28
CA LEU A 71 -13.06 -32.04 -19.60
C LEU A 71 -11.78 -32.80 -20.00
N VAL A 72 -11.49 -32.81 -21.30
CA VAL A 72 -10.35 -33.53 -21.89
C VAL A 72 -9.70 -32.72 -23.02
N GLY A 73 -8.50 -33.15 -23.44
CA GLY A 73 -7.79 -32.59 -24.59
C GLY A 73 -7.62 -31.07 -24.53
N ASP A 74 -7.92 -30.41 -25.64
CA ASP A 74 -7.72 -28.97 -25.82
C ASP A 74 -8.58 -28.13 -24.88
N GLU A 75 -9.79 -28.57 -24.54
CA GLU A 75 -10.67 -27.84 -23.63
C GLU A 75 -10.11 -27.84 -22.20
N LEU A 76 -9.51 -28.94 -21.74
CA LEU A 76 -8.79 -28.98 -20.47
C LEU A 76 -7.58 -28.02 -20.51
N ALA A 77 -6.79 -28.06 -21.58
CA ALA A 77 -5.62 -27.19 -21.73
C ALA A 77 -6.02 -25.71 -21.71
N TYR A 78 -7.09 -25.36 -22.42
CA TYR A 78 -7.65 -24.02 -22.45
C TYR A 78 -8.09 -23.52 -21.06
N ARG A 79 -8.79 -24.36 -20.28
CA ARG A 79 -9.20 -23.98 -18.92
C ARG A 79 -8.03 -23.81 -17.97
N LEU A 80 -7.03 -24.68 -18.05
CA LEU A 80 -5.79 -24.54 -17.27
C LEU A 80 -5.05 -23.25 -17.64
N GLU A 81 -4.99 -22.89 -18.91
CA GLU A 81 -4.36 -21.64 -19.34
C GLU A 81 -5.16 -20.42 -18.84
N ARG A 82 -6.49 -20.47 -18.91
CA ARG A 82 -7.34 -19.44 -18.28
C ARG A 82 -7.10 -19.30 -16.79
N LEU A 83 -6.96 -20.41 -16.05
CA LEU A 83 -6.65 -20.37 -14.63
C LEU A 83 -5.30 -19.67 -14.38
N LYS A 84 -4.26 -19.95 -15.17
CA LYS A 84 -2.98 -19.25 -15.08
C LYS A 84 -3.12 -17.75 -15.34
N LEU A 85 -3.91 -17.35 -16.33
CA LEU A 85 -4.15 -15.93 -16.62
C LEU A 85 -4.84 -15.22 -15.44
N ILE A 86 -5.83 -15.86 -14.82
CA ILE A 86 -6.49 -15.34 -13.61
C ILE A 86 -5.47 -15.17 -12.48
N ILE A 87 -4.61 -16.16 -12.25
CA ILE A 87 -3.58 -16.10 -11.20
C ILE A 87 -2.55 -15.00 -11.47
N ARG A 88 -2.11 -14.83 -12.73
CA ARG A 88 -1.20 -13.73 -13.10
C ARG A 88 -1.84 -12.37 -12.87
N GLY A 89 -3.06 -12.17 -13.36
CA GLY A 89 -3.79 -10.92 -13.14
C GLY A 89 -4.07 -10.64 -11.65
N PHE A 90 -4.24 -11.66 -10.83
CA PHE A 90 -4.31 -11.51 -9.38
C PHE A 90 -3.02 -10.89 -8.81
N ILE A 91 -1.85 -11.40 -9.21
CA ILE A 91 -0.55 -10.87 -8.76
C ILE A 91 -0.35 -9.42 -9.22
N ASP A 92 -0.65 -9.11 -10.48
CA ASP A 92 -0.47 -7.77 -11.03
C ASP A 92 -1.31 -6.72 -10.27
N VAL A 93 -2.52 -7.08 -9.86
CA VAL A 93 -3.38 -6.21 -9.05
C VAL A 93 -2.86 -6.08 -7.63
N VAL A 94 -2.35 -7.16 -7.02
CA VAL A 94 -1.71 -7.09 -5.69
C VAL A 94 -0.53 -6.12 -5.72
N ASP A 95 0.34 -6.22 -6.72
CA ASP A 95 1.50 -5.33 -6.87
C ASP A 95 1.06 -3.87 -7.01
N THR A 96 0.02 -3.61 -7.80
CA THR A 96 -0.55 -2.27 -7.95
C THR A 96 -1.08 -1.73 -6.63
N LEU A 97 -1.84 -2.53 -5.88
CA LEU A 97 -2.38 -2.13 -4.57
C LEU A 97 -1.28 -1.88 -3.53
N LEU A 98 -0.17 -2.62 -3.59
CA LEU A 98 0.99 -2.40 -2.72
C LEU A 98 1.70 -1.09 -3.03
N VAL A 99 1.89 -0.77 -4.32
CA VAL A 99 2.46 0.52 -4.73
C VAL A 99 1.56 1.67 -4.26
N GLU A 100 0.24 1.54 -4.43
CA GLU A 100 -0.71 2.54 -3.93
C GLU A 100 -0.68 2.70 -2.40
N LEU A 101 -0.51 1.62 -1.66
CA LEU A 101 -0.35 1.65 -0.20
C LEU A 101 0.90 2.46 0.17
N VAL A 102 2.05 2.16 -0.44
CA VAL A 102 3.30 2.86 -0.19
C VAL A 102 3.17 4.35 -0.53
N ALA A 103 2.61 4.68 -1.70
CA ALA A 103 2.40 6.06 -2.12
C ALA A 103 1.45 6.80 -1.15
N ALA A 104 0.36 6.16 -0.71
CA ALA A 104 -0.57 6.75 0.25
C ALA A 104 0.07 7.04 1.61
N VAL A 105 0.89 6.11 2.12
CA VAL A 105 1.64 6.28 3.37
C VAL A 105 2.65 7.41 3.24
N TRP A 106 3.43 7.43 2.15
CA TRP A 106 4.40 8.49 1.90
C TRP A 106 3.74 9.87 1.81
N ASN A 107 2.64 9.98 1.06
CA ASN A 107 1.90 11.22 0.91
C ASN A 107 1.29 11.70 2.24
N ALA A 108 0.89 10.79 3.13
CA ALA A 108 0.47 11.15 4.48
C ALA A 108 1.63 11.74 5.31
N ILE A 109 2.80 11.09 5.31
CA ILE A 109 4.00 11.58 6.02
C ILE A 109 4.35 12.98 5.53
N VAL A 110 4.54 13.14 4.22
CA VAL A 110 4.92 14.42 3.60
C VAL A 110 3.84 15.46 3.87
N GLY A 111 2.57 15.10 3.76
CA GLY A 111 1.45 16.00 4.02
C GLY A 111 1.44 16.57 5.43
N VAL A 112 1.70 15.76 6.47
CA VAL A 112 1.77 16.24 7.86
C VAL A 112 2.98 17.14 8.05
N VAL A 113 4.16 16.71 7.60
CA VAL A 113 5.41 17.47 7.76
C VAL A 113 5.34 18.82 7.05
N TRP A 114 4.91 18.87 5.79
CA TRP A 114 4.82 20.11 5.03
C TRP A 114 3.79 21.08 5.61
N LYS A 115 2.65 20.59 6.09
CA LYS A 115 1.65 21.42 6.76
C LYS A 115 2.20 22.03 8.05
N ALA A 116 2.93 21.25 8.84
CA ALA A 116 3.56 21.74 10.07
C ALA A 116 4.61 22.83 9.77
N ILE A 117 5.45 22.62 8.75
CA ILE A 117 6.44 23.62 8.31
C ILE A 117 5.73 24.90 7.86
N GLY A 118 4.74 24.79 6.97
CA GLY A 118 3.98 25.92 6.45
C GLY A 118 3.28 26.72 7.56
N ALA A 119 2.70 26.03 8.54
CA ALA A 119 2.09 26.66 9.72
C ALA A 119 3.11 27.42 10.58
N ALA A 120 4.31 26.85 10.79
CA ALA A 120 5.35 27.46 11.61
C ALA A 120 5.91 28.75 10.99
N ILE A 121 6.13 28.75 9.67
CA ILE A 121 6.69 29.90 8.94
C ILE A 121 5.62 30.78 8.27
N LYS A 122 4.34 30.47 8.45
CA LYS A 122 3.17 31.20 7.93
C LYS A 122 3.17 31.34 6.39
N ILE A 123 3.56 30.29 5.69
CA ILE A 123 3.44 30.22 4.23
C ILE A 123 2.66 28.97 3.84
N ASP A 124 1.89 29.07 2.75
CA ASP A 124 1.30 27.89 2.13
C ASP A 124 2.36 27.20 1.27
N LEU A 125 2.64 25.94 1.57
CA LEU A 125 3.65 25.16 0.87
C LEU A 125 2.96 24.18 -0.08
N PRO A 126 3.33 24.14 -1.37
CA PRO A 126 2.87 23.08 -2.26
C PRO A 126 3.38 21.75 -1.73
N ILE A 127 2.46 20.85 -1.38
CA ILE A 127 2.78 19.54 -0.80
C ILE A 127 3.24 18.62 -1.94
N PRO A 128 4.49 18.11 -1.91
CA PRO A 128 4.94 17.15 -2.89
C PRO A 128 4.19 15.82 -2.71
N THR A 129 3.78 15.21 -3.83
CA THR A 129 3.09 13.92 -3.83
C THR A 129 3.82 12.92 -4.70
N MET A 130 3.90 11.68 -4.21
CA MET A 130 4.21 10.51 -5.02
C MET A 130 2.97 10.12 -5.80
N LYS A 131 3.13 9.95 -7.11
CA LYS A 131 2.09 9.43 -8.01
C LYS A 131 2.06 7.92 -7.97
#